data_AF-A0A0G3YNT1-F1
#
_entry.id   AF-A0A0G3YNT1-F1
#
_cell.length_a   1.000
_cell.length_b   1.000
_cell.length_c   1.000
_cell.angle_alpha   90.00
_cell.angle_beta   90.00
_cell.angle_gamma   90.00
#
_symmetry.space_group_name_H-M   'P 1'
#
loop_
_entity.id
_entity.type
_entity.pdbx_description
1 polymer ?
#
loop_
_entity_poly.entity_id
_entity_poly.type
_entity_poly.pdbx_seq_one_letter_code
_entity_poly.pdbx_strand_id
1 'polypeptide(L)' 'MQDEYRFNAFGRPLAVVRTNDGWAVFDLGAEGKRRPANLHVPPTLAADELAQYLGDLLHEAATPRYNEVVPIPPRGA' A
#
# COMPACT_ATOMS: atom_id res chain seq x y z
N MET A 1 15.84 -7.01 8.35
CA MET A 1 14.43 -6.86 8.77
C MET A 1 13.77 -6.06 7.67
N GLN A 2 12.84 -6.64 6.92
CA GLN A 2 12.14 -5.92 5.86
C GLN A 2 10.95 -5.24 6.53
N ASP A 3 10.92 -3.90 6.55
CA ASP A 3 9.75 -3.16 7.02
C ASP A 3 8.64 -3.31 5.97
N GLU A 4 7.65 -4.15 6.30
CA GLU A 4 6.42 -4.31 5.53
C GLU A 4 5.32 -3.47 6.20
N TYR A 5 4.80 -2.51 5.44
CA TYR A 5 3.66 -1.69 5.81
C TYR A 5 2.45 -2.16 5.00
N ARG A 6 1.30 -2.33 5.65
CA ARG A 6 0.07 -2.69 4.95
C ARG A 6 -0.91 -1.54 5.00
N PHE A 7 -1.59 -1.35 3.89
CA PHE A 7 -2.57 -0.28 3.71
C PHE A 7 -3.84 -0.85 3.10
N ASN A 8 -4.97 -0.25 3.43
CA ASN A 8 -6.22 -0.46 2.72
C ASN A 8 -6.43 0.74 1.79
N ALA A 9 -6.12 0.56 0.50
CA ALA A 9 -6.31 1.58 -0.51
C ALA A 9 -7.69 1.44 -1.16
N PHE A 10 -8.65 2.26 -0.71
CA PHE A 10 -9.99 2.31 -1.27
C PHE A 10 -10.76 0.96 -1.24
N GLY A 11 -10.51 0.13 -0.21
CA GLY A 11 -11.08 -1.21 -0.09
C GLY A 11 -10.18 -2.34 -0.66
N ARG A 12 -9.01 -1.99 -1.20
CA ARG A 12 -8.00 -2.95 -1.70
C ARG A 12 -6.83 -3.04 -0.71
N PRO A 13 -6.55 -4.21 -0.14
CA PRO A 13 -5.39 -4.35 0.74
C PRO A 13 -4.10 -4.38 -0.07
N LEU A 14 -3.16 -3.51 0.27
CA LEU A 14 -1.83 -3.40 -0.32
C LEU A 14 -0.77 -3.66 0.74
N ALA A 15 0.36 -4.23 0.33
CA ALA A 15 1.58 -4.33 1.12
C ALA A 15 2.68 -3.54 0.44
N VAL A 16 3.31 -2.63 1.17
CA VAL A 16 4.46 -1.85 0.74
C VAL A 16 5.66 -2.34 1.55
N VAL A 17 6.69 -2.82 0.85
CA VAL A 17 7.90 -3.33 1.50
C VAL A 17 9.07 -2.42 1.19
N ARG A 18 9.84 -2.08 2.22
CA ARG A 18 11.09 -1.36 2.07
C ARG A 18 12.14 -2.27 1.44
N THR A 19 12.71 -1.81 0.33
CA THR A 19 13.77 -2.47 -0.44
C THR A 19 14.97 -1.54 -0.55
N ASN A 20 16.11 -2.07 -1.02
CA ASN A 20 17.33 -1.27 -1.21
C ASN A 20 17.16 -0.19 -2.30
N ASP A 21 16.27 -0.41 -3.27
CA ASP A 21 16.01 0.50 -4.39
C ASP A 21 14.86 1.49 -4.09
N GLY A 22 14.18 1.32 -2.95
CA GLY A 22 13.03 2.13 -2.55
C GLY A 22 11.89 1.27 -2.02
N TRP A 23 10.69 1.47 -2.54
CA TRP A 23 9.49 0.83 -2.04
C TRP A 23 8.87 -0.08 -3.10
N ALA A 24 8.61 -1.32 -2.71
CA ALA A 24 7.94 -2.30 -3.56
C ALA A 24 6.50 -2.47 -3.10
N VAL A 25 5.53 -2.18 -3.98
CA VAL A 25 4.09 -2.29 -3.66
C VAL A 25 3.51 -3.58 -4.23
N PHE A 26 2.71 -4.25 -3.41
CA PHE A 26 2.06 -5.50 -3.74
C PHE A 26 0.59 -5.43 -3.40
N ASP A 27 -0.26 -5.92 -4.30
CA ASP A 27 -1.67 -6.15 -4.06
C ASP A 27 -1.85 -7.45 -3.27
N LEU A 28 -2.53 -7.38 -2.13
CA LEU A 28 -2.92 -8.51 -1.31
C LEU A 28 -4.37 -8.85 -1.67
N GLY A 29 -4.56 -9.53 -2.80
CA GLY A 29 -5.89 -9.92 -3.26
C GLY A 29 -6.64 -10.83 -2.26
N ALA A 30 -7.94 -11.00 -2.49
CA ALA A 30 -8.86 -11.72 -1.58
C ALA A 30 -8.47 -13.19 -1.27
N GLU A 31 -7.63 -13.83 -2.09
CA GLU A 31 -7.18 -15.22 -1.90
C GLU A 31 -5.76 -15.33 -1.30
N GLY A 32 -5.21 -14.26 -0.74
CA GLY A 32 -3.83 -14.27 -0.22
C GLY A 32 -2.75 -14.29 -1.31
N LYS A 33 -3.15 -14.12 -2.58
CA LYS A 33 -2.23 -13.98 -3.71
C LYS A 33 -1.61 -12.58 -3.66
N ARG A 34 -0.31 -12.53 -3.36
CA ARG A 34 0.51 -11.32 -3.43
C ARG A 34 0.94 -11.09 -4.87
N ARG A 35 0.53 -9.96 -5.47
CA ARG A 35 0.91 -9.59 -6.84
C ARG A 35 1.62 -8.24 -6.84
N PRO A 36 2.71 -8.05 -7.62
CA PRO A 36 3.33 -6.73 -7.74
C PRO A 36 2.30 -5.77 -8.34
N ALA A 37 2.07 -4.64 -7.65
CA ALA A 37 1.10 -3.64 -8.09
C ALA A 37 1.67 -2.71 -9.19
N ASN A 38 2.97 -2.87 -9.53
CA ASN A 38 3.68 -2.03 -10.49
C ASN A 38 3.58 -0.52 -10.20
N LEU A 39 3.36 -0.16 -8.93
CA LEU A 39 3.30 1.23 -8.47
C LEU A 39 4.71 1.71 -8.18
N HIS A 40 5.04 2.87 -8.74
CA HIS A 40 6.31 3.52 -8.49
C HIS A 40 6.21 4.42 -7.26
N VAL A 41 6.98 4.09 -6.22
CA VAL A 41 7.02 4.86 -4.97
C VAL A 41 8.47 5.32 -4.73
N PRO A 42 8.72 6.64 -4.61
CA PRO A 42 10.07 7.17 -4.44
C PRO A 42 10.78 6.64 -3.18
N PRO A 43 12.06 6.26 -3.25
CA PRO A 43 12.83 5.78 -2.09
C PRO A 43 12.97 6.82 -0.96
N THR A 44 12.81 8.10 -1.28
CA THR A 44 12.88 9.22 -0.35
C THR A 44 11.63 9.37 0.51
N LEU A 45 10.53 8.70 0.16
CA LEU A 45 9.26 8.82 0.86
C LEU A 45 9.32 8.13 2.23
N ALA A 46 8.81 8.78 3.27
CA ALA A 46 8.69 8.19 4.59
C ALA A 46 7.51 7.22 4.66
N ALA A 47 7.55 6.27 5.60
CA ALA A 47 6.47 5.30 5.79
C ALA A 47 5.11 5.96 6.09
N ASP A 48 5.11 7.08 6.80
CA ASP A 48 3.92 7.87 7.14
C ASP A 48 3.28 8.54 5.91
N GLU A 49 4.10 8.87 4.91
CA GLU A 49 3.66 9.51 3.67
C GLU A 49 3.12 8.52 2.64
N LEU A 50 3.41 7.21 2.81
CA LEU A 50 3.00 6.16 1.87
C LEU A 50 1.48 6.13 1.69
N ALA A 51 0.72 6.29 2.78
CA ALA A 51 -0.74 6.27 2.73
C ALA A 51 -1.26 7.40 1.83
N GLN A 52 -0.80 8.64 2.05
CA GLN A 52 -1.19 9.79 1.26
C GLN A 52 -0.77 9.64 -0.21
N TYR A 53 0.49 9.26 -0.45
CA TYR A 53 1.01 9.07 -1.81
C TYR A 53 0.25 8.00 -2.60
N LEU A 54 -0.05 6.87 -1.96
CA LEU A 54 -0.88 5.83 -2.58
C LEU A 54 -2.30 6.32 -2.83
N GLY A 55 -2.84 7.17 -1.96
CA GLY A 55 -4.15 7.77 -2.11
C GLY A 55 -4.25 8.70 -3.32
N ASP A 56 -3.25 9.56 -3.52
CA ASP A 56 -3.15 10.40 -4.71
C ASP A 56 -2.97 9.55 -5.98
N LEU A 57 -2.09 8.55 -5.93
CA LEU A 57 -1.80 7.69 -7.09
C LEU A 57 -2.99 6.82 -7.51
N LEU A 58 -3.79 6.37 -6.54
CA LEU A 58 -4.95 5.50 -6.75
C LEU A 58 -6.28 6.27 -6.66
N HIS A 59 -6.26 7.60 -6.67
CA HIS A 59 -7.46 8.43 -6.44
C HIS A 59 -8.62 8.09 -7.39
N GLU A 60 -8.33 7.60 -8.60
CA GLU A 60 -9.35 7.14 -9.55
C GLU A 60 -10.16 5.93 -9.04
N ALA A 61 -9.58 5.13 -8.14
CA ALA A 61 -10.24 4.02 -7.47
C ALA A 61 -10.99 4.45 -6.20
N ALA A 62 -10.90 5.72 -5.81
CA ALA A 62 -11.62 6.24 -4.64
C ALA A 62 -13.13 6.11 -4.84
N THR A 63 -13.81 5.62 -3.81
CA THR A 63 -15.26 5.50 -3.80
C THR A 63 -15.83 6.35 -2.67
N PRO A 64 -17.12 6.73 -2.72
CA PRO A 64 -17.74 7.45 -1.60
C PRO A 64 -17.64 6.72 -0.26
N ARG A 65 -17.46 5.39 -0.28
CA ARG A 65 -17.37 4.53 0.90
C ARG A 65 -15.94 4.32 1.40
N TYR A 66 -14.97 4.43 0.50
CA TYR A 66 -13.55 4.40 0.83
C TYR A 66 -12.90 5.52 0.04
N ASN A 67 -12.72 6.66 0.71
CA ASN A 67 -12.19 7.91 0.13
C ASN A 67 -10.75 8.20 0.57
N GLU A 68 -10.16 7.32 1.39
CA GLU A 68 -8.80 7.45 1.89
C GLU A 68 -8.08 6.10 1.94
N VAL A 69 -6.75 6.17 1.97
CA VAL A 69 -5.87 5.02 2.16
C VAL A 69 -5.45 5.01 3.62
N VAL A 70 -5.80 3.93 4.33
CA VAL A 70 -5.49 3.82 5.77
C VAL A 70 -4.49 2.71 6.04
N PRO A 71 -3.52 2.90 6.95
CA PRO A 71 -2.66 1.81 7.40
C PRO A 71 -3.51 0.75 8.10
N ILE A 72 -3.23 -0.53 7.82
CA ILE A 72 -3.90 -1.66 8.46
C ILE A 72 -2.86 -2.54 9.17
N PRO A 73 -3.22 -3.11 10.34
CA PRO A 73 -2.33 -4.02 11.03
C PRO A 73 -2.08 -5.26 10.15
N PRO A 74 -0.88 -5.86 10.23
CA PRO A 74 -0.67 -7.17 9.63
C PRO A 74 -1.64 -8.15 10.27
N ARG A 75 -2.51 -8.78 9.45
CA ARG A 75 -3.37 -9.89 9.89
C ARG A 75 -2.50 -10.96 10.53
N GLY A 76 -2.53 -11.04 11.85
CA GLY A 76 -1.66 -11.85 12.68
C GLY A 76 -1.57 -11.31 14.11
N ALA A 77 -2.69 -11.32 14.82
CA ALA A 77 -2.75 -11.37 16.29
C ALA A 77 -3.84 -12.37 16.67
#